data_AF-A0A9D6R8T3-F1
#
_entry.id   AF-A0A9D6R8T3-F1
#
_cell.length_a   1.000
_cell.length_b   1.000
_cell.length_c   1.000
_cell.angle_alpha   90.00
_cell.angle_beta   90.00
_cell.angle_gamma   90.00
#
_symmetry.space_group_name_H-M   'P 1'
#
loop_
_entity.id
_entity.type
_entity.pdbx_description
1 polymer ?
#
loop_
_entity_poly.entity_id
_entity_poly.type
_entity_poly.pdbx_seq_one_letter_code
_entity_poly.pdbx_strand_id
1 'polypeptide(L)'
;MIDSPATRHPPITTSDQTRVSHHEVVTTVCGICDAGCGVDVHLENGQIERITPLPDHPQGSVCPRGTHAKEIVYSPDRLLYPLKRCGPQGTQDFERITWDEAYDAIVAGLARVAHQYGPEAICMYTGRGAFEQSLCDIFAPAGTRESSASSLLFPFGSPNTTGVGALCYVSYGMIAPQATFGAFAVDMFDDIDNADLIVVWGANPATDSPPRKLKRIKNAQARGARVIVIDHRRTETARATGAQWIGVRPGADGALALSMIHVLIDEELIDRDFVERW
;
A
#
# COMPACT_ATOMS: atom_id res chain seq x y z
N MET A 1 63.26 -51.89 -1.24
CA MET A 1 62.32 -53.03 -1.17
C MET A 1 61.29 -52.65 -0.12
N ILE A 2 60.04 -52.32 -0.42
CA ILE A 2 59.13 -52.83 -1.44
C ILE A 2 58.23 -51.68 -1.91
N ASP A 3 58.07 -51.54 -3.23
CA ASP A 3 57.04 -50.74 -3.90
C ASP A 3 55.64 -51.35 -3.73
N SER A 4 54.63 -50.50 -3.53
CA SER A 4 53.23 -50.81 -3.90
C SER A 4 52.37 -49.53 -3.97
N PRO A 5 51.32 -49.52 -4.80
CA PRO A 5 51.25 -48.57 -5.90
C PRO A 5 50.28 -47.41 -5.65
N ALA A 6 50.62 -46.25 -6.22
CA ALA A 6 49.72 -45.11 -6.34
C ALA A 6 48.52 -45.49 -7.21
N THR A 7 47.36 -45.62 -6.60
CA THR A 7 46.06 -45.68 -7.29
C THR A 7 45.80 -44.34 -7.96
N ARG A 8 46.02 -44.26 -9.28
CA ARG A 8 45.53 -43.15 -10.09
C ARG A 8 44.02 -43.22 -10.14
N HIS A 9 43.34 -42.34 -9.42
CA HIS A 9 41.94 -42.04 -9.71
C HIS A 9 41.87 -41.43 -11.13
N PRO A 10 40.94 -41.87 -11.99
CA PRO A 10 40.72 -41.22 -13.26
C PRO A 10 40.28 -39.76 -13.01
N PRO A 11 40.64 -38.81 -13.89
CA PRO A 11 40.14 -37.45 -13.75
C PRO A 11 38.61 -37.51 -13.81
N ILE A 12 37.96 -36.94 -12.79
CA ILE A 12 36.53 -36.67 -12.83
C ILE A 12 36.35 -35.75 -14.04
N THR A 13 35.80 -36.31 -15.12
CA THR A 13 35.31 -35.54 -16.25
C THR A 13 34.29 -34.56 -15.67
N THR A 14 34.66 -33.29 -15.59
CA THR A 14 33.70 -32.19 -15.44
C THR A 14 32.82 -32.25 -16.68
N SER A 15 31.70 -32.97 -16.57
CA SER A 15 30.60 -32.76 -17.48
C SER A 15 30.19 -31.31 -17.29
N ASP A 16 30.45 -30.53 -18.32
CA ASP A 16 29.86 -29.22 -18.54
C ASP A 16 28.35 -29.43 -18.66
N GLN A 17 27.68 -29.60 -17.51
CA GLN A 17 26.25 -29.44 -17.41
C GLN A 17 26.02 -27.95 -17.48
N THR A 18 25.82 -27.45 -18.69
CA THR A 18 25.06 -26.24 -18.94
C THR A 18 23.77 -26.36 -18.16
N ARG A 19 23.73 -25.79 -16.95
CA ARG A 19 22.52 -25.68 -16.15
C ARG A 19 21.57 -24.82 -16.97
N VAL A 20 20.60 -25.46 -17.62
CA VAL A 20 19.50 -24.76 -18.30
C VAL A 20 18.78 -23.96 -17.22
N SER A 21 18.87 -22.63 -17.28
CA SER A 21 18.14 -21.75 -16.39
C SER A 21 16.65 -21.89 -16.68
N HIS A 22 15.87 -22.23 -15.65
CA HIS A 22 14.42 -22.31 -15.80
C HIS A 22 13.83 -20.91 -15.64
N HIS A 23 13.28 -20.36 -16.71
CA HIS A 23 12.60 -19.07 -16.69
C HIS A 23 11.08 -19.27 -16.67
N GLU A 24 10.42 -18.56 -15.76
CA GLU A 24 8.97 -18.56 -15.61
C GLU A 24 8.49 -17.11 -15.45
N VAL A 25 7.28 -16.83 -15.94
CA VAL A 25 6.62 -15.54 -15.72
C VAL A 25 5.32 -15.80 -14.97
N VAL A 26 5.18 -15.16 -13.80
CA VAL A 26 3.97 -15.23 -12.98
C VAL A 26 3.30 -13.86 -13.00
N THR A 27 2.10 -13.80 -13.58
CA THR A 27 1.25 -12.61 -13.54
C THR A 27 0.57 -12.52 -12.18
N THR A 28 0.71 -11.39 -11.50
CA THR A 28 0.16 -11.18 -10.16
C THR A 28 -0.04 -9.68 -9.85
N VAL A 29 -0.41 -9.36 -8.61
CA VAL A 29 -0.51 -7.99 -8.09
C VAL A 29 0.69 -7.68 -7.19
N CYS A 30 1.25 -6.49 -7.36
CA CYS A 30 2.34 -6.00 -6.50
C CYS A 30 1.83 -5.71 -5.08
N GLY A 31 2.30 -6.49 -4.10
CA GLY A 31 1.92 -6.36 -2.67
C GLY A 31 2.69 -5.31 -1.87
N ILE A 32 3.46 -4.41 -2.50
CA ILE A 32 4.29 -3.40 -1.79
C ILE A 32 3.45 -2.20 -1.29
N CYS A 33 2.30 -1.95 -1.92
CA CYS A 33 1.33 -0.95 -1.50
C CYS A 33 -0.09 -1.32 -1.90
N ASP A 34 -1.05 -0.65 -1.29
CA ASP A 34 -2.50 -0.65 -1.55
C ASP A 34 -2.89 -0.23 -2.99
N ALA A 35 -1.92 0.14 -3.81
CA ALA A 35 -2.09 0.56 -5.19
C ALA A 35 -2.69 -0.49 -6.15
N GLY A 36 -2.58 -1.77 -5.80
CA GLY A 36 -3.05 -2.89 -6.63
C GLY A 36 -2.42 -2.96 -8.02
N CYS A 37 -1.13 -2.65 -8.16
CA CYS A 37 -0.51 -2.62 -9.48
C CYS A 37 -0.38 -4.03 -10.08
N GLY A 38 -0.93 -4.25 -11.28
CA GLY A 38 -0.75 -5.49 -12.03
C GLY A 38 0.69 -5.60 -12.56
N VAL A 39 1.32 -6.75 -12.35
CA VAL A 39 2.72 -6.98 -12.68
C VAL A 39 2.98 -8.39 -13.22
N ASP A 40 4.01 -8.51 -14.04
CA ASP A 40 4.63 -9.78 -14.39
C ASP A 40 5.93 -9.95 -13.57
N VAL A 41 5.99 -11.03 -12.80
CA VAL A 41 7.16 -11.42 -12.03
C VAL A 41 7.95 -12.44 -12.85
N HIS A 42 9.14 -12.05 -13.28
CA HIS A 42 10.04 -12.92 -14.04
C HIS A 42 10.91 -13.66 -13.03
N LEU A 43 10.78 -14.99 -13.03
CA LEU A 43 11.51 -15.89 -12.17
C LEU A 43 12.63 -16.56 -12.95
N GLU A 44 13.80 -16.65 -12.33
CA GLU A 44 14.92 -17.47 -12.78
C GLU A 44 15.20 -18.51 -11.69
N ASN A 45 15.06 -19.79 -12.01
CA ASN A 45 15.24 -20.90 -11.06
C ASN A 45 14.39 -20.73 -9.78
N GLY A 46 13.16 -20.23 -9.93
CA GLY A 46 12.22 -19.99 -8.83
C GLY A 46 12.53 -18.76 -7.97
N GLN A 47 13.50 -17.91 -8.38
CA GLN A 47 13.85 -16.68 -7.68
C GLN A 47 13.45 -15.45 -8.52
N ILE A 48 13.01 -14.38 -7.85
CA ILE A 48 12.63 -13.12 -8.51
C ILE A 48 13.87 -12.48 -9.14
N GLU A 49 13.90 -12.50 -10.47
CA GLU A 49 14.92 -11.83 -11.27
C GLU A 49 14.55 -10.35 -11.43
N ARG A 50 13.35 -10.08 -11.98
CA ARG A 50 12.81 -8.75 -12.24
C ARG A 50 11.28 -8.73 -12.23
N ILE A 51 10.72 -7.54 -12.04
CA ILE A 51 9.27 -7.30 -12.05
C ILE A 51 8.97 -6.21 -13.09
N THR A 52 8.01 -6.48 -13.98
CA THR A 52 7.59 -5.51 -15.01
C THR A 52 6.11 -5.18 -14.89
N PRO A 53 5.70 -3.99 -15.37
CA PRO A 53 4.28 -3.67 -15.50
C PRO A 53 3.57 -4.73 -16.35
N LEU A 54 2.38 -5.14 -15.93
CA LEU A 54 1.52 -5.98 -16.77
C LEU A 54 1.06 -5.15 -17.99
N PRO A 55 1.35 -5.58 -19.23
CA PRO A 55 0.92 -4.87 -20.43
C PRO A 55 -0.60 -4.72 -20.52
N ASP A 56 -1.06 -3.60 -21.07
CA ASP A 56 -2.48 -3.27 -21.31
C ASP A 56 -3.40 -3.29 -20.07
N HIS A 57 -2.86 -3.53 -18.88
CA HIS A 57 -3.60 -3.43 -17.63
C HIS A 57 -3.74 -1.96 -17.21
N PRO A 58 -4.95 -1.46 -16.89
CA PRO A 58 -5.14 -0.06 -16.48
C PRO A 58 -4.29 0.35 -15.26
N GLN A 59 -3.99 -0.62 -14.40
CA GLN A 59 -3.14 -0.46 -13.22
C GLN A 59 -1.72 -1.05 -13.40
N GLY A 60 -1.32 -1.37 -14.64
CA GLY A 60 -0.02 -1.94 -14.99
C GLY A 60 1.11 -0.94 -14.78
N SER A 61 1.76 -1.00 -13.61
CA SER A 61 2.86 -0.10 -13.28
C SER A 61 3.79 -0.71 -12.24
N VAL A 62 5.09 -0.38 -12.31
CA VAL A 62 6.07 -0.77 -11.28
C VAL A 62 6.85 0.46 -10.87
N CYS A 63 6.79 0.80 -9.58
CA CYS A 63 7.59 1.87 -8.98
C CYS A 63 8.92 1.31 -8.44
N PRO A 64 9.89 2.16 -8.05
CA PRO A 64 11.17 1.69 -7.50
C PRO A 64 11.02 0.69 -6.34
N ARG A 65 10.06 0.89 -5.43
CA ARG A 65 9.83 -0.07 -4.33
C ARG A 65 9.38 -1.44 -4.84
N GLY A 66 8.59 -1.45 -5.92
CA GLY A 66 8.16 -2.67 -6.60
C GLY A 66 9.34 -3.41 -7.24
N THR A 67 10.25 -2.70 -7.91
CA THR A 67 11.45 -3.33 -8.50
C THR A 67 12.39 -3.93 -7.46
N HIS A 68 12.38 -3.40 -6.23
CA HIS A 68 13.17 -3.89 -5.09
C HIS A 68 12.43 -4.90 -4.20
N ALA A 69 11.25 -5.41 -4.59
CA ALA A 69 10.46 -6.33 -3.76
C ALA A 69 11.24 -7.60 -3.33
N LYS A 70 12.20 -8.06 -4.14
CA LYS A 70 13.06 -9.21 -3.82
C LYS A 70 13.87 -9.03 -2.54
N GLU A 71 14.23 -7.79 -2.18
CA GLU A 71 14.96 -7.49 -0.94
C GLU A 71 14.12 -7.79 0.30
N ILE A 72 12.79 -7.69 0.21
CA ILE A 72 11.87 -8.06 1.29
C ILE A 72 11.66 -9.58 1.31
N VAL A 73 11.39 -10.18 0.14
CA VAL A 73 11.07 -11.61 0.03
C VAL A 73 12.25 -12.49 0.48
N TYR A 74 13.47 -12.07 0.15
CA TYR A 74 14.72 -12.79 0.44
C TYR A 74 15.56 -12.14 1.54
N SER A 75 14.98 -11.22 2.32
CA SER A 75 15.69 -10.63 3.45
C SER A 75 16.17 -11.72 4.42
N PRO A 76 17.43 -11.67 4.89
CA PRO A 76 17.92 -12.56 5.95
C PRO A 76 17.15 -12.35 7.28
N ASP A 77 16.52 -11.19 7.46
CA ASP A 77 15.76 -10.83 8.66
C ASP A 77 14.28 -11.26 8.58
N ARG A 78 13.88 -11.94 7.51
CA ARG A 78 12.49 -12.38 7.32
C ARG A 78 12.10 -13.42 8.38
N LEU A 79 10.97 -13.20 9.05
CA LEU A 79 10.39 -14.20 9.95
C LEU A 79 9.87 -15.39 9.14
N LEU A 80 10.47 -16.57 9.33
CA LEU A 80 10.14 -17.80 8.61
C LEU A 80 9.26 -18.76 9.42
N TYR A 81 9.23 -18.59 10.74
CA TYR A 81 8.56 -19.51 11.67
C TYR A 81 7.80 -18.73 12.75
N PRO A 82 6.71 -19.30 13.29
CA PRO A 82 6.09 -18.79 14.50
C PRO A 82 7.08 -18.77 15.67
N LEU A 83 6.99 -17.70 16.48
CA LEU A 83 7.86 -17.46 17.62
C LEU A 83 7.03 -17.20 18.87
N LYS A 84 7.46 -17.75 20.01
CA LYS A 84 6.88 -17.50 21.33
C LYS A 84 7.88 -16.80 22.21
N ARG A 85 7.47 -15.72 22.86
CA ARG A 85 8.33 -15.01 23.81
C ARG A 85 8.54 -15.88 25.05
N CYS A 86 9.80 -16.06 25.45
CA CYS A 86 10.20 -16.79 26.65
C CYS A 86 10.86 -15.91 27.72
N GLY A 87 11.24 -14.67 27.38
CA GLY A 87 11.78 -13.67 28.31
C GLY A 87 10.81 -12.55 28.72
N PRO A 88 11.29 -11.57 29.51
CA PRO A 88 10.51 -10.40 29.91
C PRO A 88 10.00 -9.59 28.71
N GLN A 89 8.89 -8.87 28.88
CA GLN A 89 8.39 -7.97 27.83
C GLN A 89 9.42 -6.89 27.50
N GLY A 90 9.63 -6.66 26.20
CA GLY A 90 10.62 -5.71 25.70
C GLY A 90 11.99 -6.34 25.41
N THR A 91 12.21 -7.61 25.75
CA THR A 91 13.38 -8.37 25.29
C THR A 91 13.09 -9.05 23.94
N GLN A 92 14.16 -9.43 23.22
CA GLN A 92 14.08 -10.20 21.98
C GLN A 92 14.25 -11.71 22.24
N ASP A 93 13.85 -12.18 23.42
CA ASP A 93 13.98 -13.58 23.82
C ASP A 93 12.76 -14.37 23.34
N PHE A 94 12.94 -15.02 22.20
CA PHE A 94 11.92 -15.85 21.55
C PHE A 94 12.44 -17.26 21.28
N GLU A 95 11.56 -18.23 21.44
CA GLU A 95 11.77 -19.60 20.97
C GLU A 95 10.87 -19.89 19.76
N ARG A 96 11.35 -20.74 18.86
CA ARG A 96 10.56 -21.21 17.73
C ARG A 96 9.52 -22.22 18.20
N ILE A 97 8.30 -22.08 17.71
CA ILE A 97 7.21 -23.02 17.94
C ILE A 97 6.58 -23.45 16.61
N THR A 98 5.71 -24.46 16.66
CA THR A 98 4.90 -24.90 15.52
C THR A 98 3.70 -23.96 15.31
N TRP A 99 3.06 -24.07 14.14
CA TRP A 99 1.82 -23.35 13.86
C TRP A 99 0.67 -23.78 14.78
N ASP A 100 0.54 -25.08 15.04
CA ASP A 100 -0.51 -25.60 15.94
C ASP A 100 -0.36 -25.05 17.35
N GLU A 101 0.86 -25.06 17.91
CA GLU A 101 1.14 -24.45 19.22
C GLU A 101 0.85 -22.95 19.24
N ALA A 102 1.12 -22.24 18.14
CA ALA A 102 0.86 -20.81 18.03
C ALA A 102 -0.66 -20.53 18.04
N TYR A 103 -1.42 -21.28 17.25
CA TYR A 103 -2.88 -21.15 17.21
C TYR A 103 -3.52 -21.51 18.55
N ASP A 104 -3.13 -22.63 19.16
CA ASP A 104 -3.64 -23.05 20.47
C ASP A 104 -3.36 -21.98 21.54
N ALA A 105 -2.15 -21.41 21.56
CA ALA A 105 -1.79 -20.34 22.49
C ALA A 105 -2.62 -19.07 22.27
N ILE A 106 -2.87 -18.67 21.01
CA ILE A 106 -3.69 -17.52 20.65
C ILE A 106 -5.14 -17.75 21.09
N VAL A 107 -5.75 -18.88 20.71
CA VAL A 107 -7.14 -19.21 21.04
C VAL A 107 -7.34 -19.28 22.56
N ALA A 108 -6.45 -19.96 23.28
CA ALA A 108 -6.49 -20.03 24.73
C ALA A 108 -6.35 -18.64 25.38
N GLY A 109 -5.50 -17.78 24.81
CA GLY A 109 -5.33 -16.39 25.24
C GLY A 109 -6.61 -15.56 25.06
N LEU A 110 -7.20 -15.62 23.87
CA LEU A 110 -8.44 -14.91 23.54
C LEU A 110 -9.59 -15.37 24.44
N ALA A 111 -9.78 -16.69 24.58
CA ALA A 111 -10.82 -17.27 25.42
C ALA A 111 -10.66 -16.87 26.90
N ARG A 112 -9.43 -16.89 27.42
CA ARG A 112 -9.13 -16.48 28.80
C ARG A 112 -9.51 -15.01 29.04
N VAL A 113 -9.10 -14.11 28.13
CA VAL A 113 -9.41 -12.68 28.25
C VAL A 113 -10.93 -12.45 28.18
N ALA A 114 -11.61 -13.09 27.22
CA ALA A 114 -13.05 -12.97 27.08
C ALA A 114 -13.81 -13.49 28.30
N HIS A 115 -13.40 -14.63 28.87
CA HIS A 115 -14.03 -15.17 30.09
C HIS A 115 -13.84 -14.25 31.30
N GLN A 116 -12.67 -13.61 31.43
CA GLN A 116 -12.34 -12.80 32.60
C GLN A 116 -12.88 -11.36 32.52
N TYR A 117 -12.90 -10.77 31.33
CA TYR A 117 -13.15 -9.33 31.13
C TYR A 117 -14.22 -9.00 30.08
N GLY A 118 -14.80 -10.01 29.43
CA GLY A 118 -15.69 -9.84 28.28
C GLY A 118 -14.93 -9.82 26.95
N PRO A 119 -15.54 -10.28 25.85
CA PRO A 119 -14.91 -10.28 24.52
C PRO A 119 -14.49 -8.87 24.06
N GLU A 120 -15.17 -7.83 24.52
CA GLU A 120 -14.88 -6.43 24.23
C GLU A 120 -13.50 -5.99 24.76
N ALA A 121 -12.89 -6.73 25.70
CA ALA A 121 -11.54 -6.45 26.17
C ALA A 121 -10.45 -6.78 25.13
N ILE A 122 -10.81 -7.37 23.98
CA ILE A 122 -9.88 -7.77 22.92
C ILE A 122 -9.91 -6.74 21.80
N CYS A 123 -8.74 -6.28 21.36
CA CYS A 123 -8.59 -5.35 20.25
C CYS A 123 -7.72 -5.94 19.14
N MET A 124 -8.07 -5.65 17.88
CA MET A 124 -7.18 -5.83 16.73
C MET A 124 -6.75 -4.47 16.20
N TYR A 125 -5.46 -4.36 15.88
CA TYR A 125 -4.91 -3.21 15.18
C TYR A 125 -4.33 -3.64 13.84
N THR A 126 -4.92 -3.20 12.73
CA THR A 126 -4.43 -3.49 11.38
C THR A 126 -3.51 -2.38 10.88
N GLY A 127 -2.24 -2.74 10.71
CA GLY A 127 -1.20 -1.87 10.16
C GLY A 127 -1.08 -1.99 8.64
N ARG A 128 -0.32 -1.07 8.02
CA ARG A 128 0.03 -1.14 6.59
C ARG A 128 0.84 -2.40 6.25
N GLY A 129 1.68 -2.87 7.19
CA GLY A 129 2.51 -4.07 7.06
C GLY A 129 1.74 -5.39 7.00
N ALA A 130 0.44 -5.38 7.30
CA ALA A 130 -0.48 -6.46 6.95
C ALA A 130 -0.92 -6.32 5.47
N PHE A 131 0.06 -6.09 4.59
CA PHE A 131 -0.10 -5.64 3.20
C PHE A 131 -0.99 -6.57 2.41
N GLU A 132 -2.29 -6.28 2.44
CA GLU A 132 -3.08 -6.67 1.29
C GLU A 132 -4.22 -5.78 0.89
N GLN A 133 -4.96 -4.98 1.68
CA GLN A 133 -6.35 -4.63 1.32
C GLN A 133 -7.21 -5.91 1.19
N SER A 134 -6.78 -6.92 0.45
CA SER A 134 -7.34 -8.25 0.41
C SER A 134 -7.40 -8.96 1.77
N LEU A 135 -6.57 -8.70 2.79
CA LEU A 135 -6.84 -9.18 4.15
C LEU A 135 -8.06 -8.46 4.75
N CYS A 136 -8.19 -7.16 4.50
CA CYS A 136 -9.41 -6.44 4.84
C CYS A 136 -10.60 -6.94 3.99
N ASP A 137 -10.43 -7.30 2.72
CA ASP A 137 -11.52 -7.78 1.84
C ASP A 137 -11.91 -9.23 2.14
N ILE A 138 -10.95 -10.10 2.44
CA ILE A 138 -11.11 -11.52 2.85
C ILE A 138 -11.81 -11.58 4.20
N PHE A 139 -11.41 -10.71 5.14
CA PHE A 139 -11.99 -10.68 6.47
C PHE A 139 -13.09 -9.62 6.64
N ALA A 140 -13.49 -8.90 5.58
CA ALA A 140 -14.64 -8.01 5.64
C ALA A 140 -15.92 -8.84 5.77
N PRO A 141 -16.80 -8.55 6.75
CA PRO A 141 -18.15 -9.09 6.74
C PRO A 141 -18.88 -8.76 5.44
N ALA A 142 -19.68 -9.70 4.95
CA ALA A 142 -20.46 -9.49 3.73
C ALA A 142 -21.40 -8.27 3.88
N GLY A 143 -21.38 -7.37 2.90
CA GLY A 143 -22.23 -6.18 2.88
C GLY A 143 -21.74 -5.00 3.75
N THR A 144 -20.58 -5.09 4.39
CA THR A 144 -19.98 -3.94 5.10
C THR A 144 -19.03 -3.16 4.20
N ARG A 145 -19.18 -1.85 4.15
CA ARG A 145 -18.24 -0.93 3.46
C ARG A 145 -17.05 -0.53 4.32
N GLU A 146 -17.08 -0.85 5.62
CA GLU A 146 -16.05 -0.45 6.56
C GLU A 146 -14.88 -1.44 6.51
N SER A 147 -13.74 -0.98 5.99
CA SER A 147 -12.49 -1.76 5.89
C SER A 147 -11.96 -2.22 7.26
N SER A 148 -12.40 -1.60 8.34
CA SER A 148 -12.07 -1.96 9.72
C SER A 148 -13.02 -3.02 10.29
N ALA A 149 -14.03 -3.48 9.56
CA ALA A 149 -14.89 -4.56 10.03
C ALA A 149 -14.18 -5.91 9.87
N SER A 150 -14.19 -6.74 10.92
CA SER A 150 -13.53 -8.05 10.93
C SER A 150 -14.54 -9.18 11.12
N SER A 151 -14.54 -10.13 10.20
CA SER A 151 -15.30 -11.39 10.27
C SER A 151 -14.81 -12.33 11.38
N LEU A 152 -13.71 -11.99 12.06
CA LEU A 152 -13.22 -12.72 13.22
C LEU A 152 -13.69 -12.07 14.53
N LEU A 153 -13.39 -10.79 14.76
CA LEU A 153 -13.70 -10.14 16.04
C LEU A 153 -15.18 -9.83 16.26
N PHE A 154 -15.91 -9.45 15.21
CA PHE A 154 -17.34 -9.15 15.36
C PHE A 154 -18.13 -10.39 15.80
N PRO A 155 -18.00 -11.56 15.14
CA PRO A 155 -18.66 -12.78 15.63
C PRO A 155 -18.13 -13.27 16.98
N PHE A 156 -16.86 -12.98 17.31
CA PHE A 156 -16.30 -13.27 18.63
C PHE A 156 -16.91 -12.39 19.74
N GLY A 157 -17.55 -11.26 19.38
CA GLY A 157 -18.21 -10.36 20.31
C GLY A 157 -17.41 -9.11 20.67
N SER A 158 -16.29 -8.83 19.98
CA SER A 158 -15.55 -7.59 20.18
C SER A 158 -15.82 -6.57 19.07
N PRO A 159 -16.23 -5.33 19.40
CA PRO A 159 -16.34 -4.24 18.43
C PRO A 159 -14.99 -3.55 18.18
N ASN A 160 -13.94 -3.89 18.92
CA ASN A 160 -12.68 -3.15 18.94
C ASN A 160 -11.76 -3.57 17.80
N THR A 161 -12.14 -3.21 16.58
CA THR A 161 -11.25 -3.28 15.42
C THR A 161 -10.78 -1.89 15.05
N THR A 162 -9.46 -1.74 15.01
CA THR A 162 -8.78 -0.46 14.78
C THR A 162 -7.69 -0.63 13.74
N GLY A 163 -7.21 0.48 13.18
CA GLY A 163 -6.12 0.44 12.22
C GLY A 163 -5.60 1.83 11.88
N VAL A 164 -4.77 1.90 10.85
CA VAL A 164 -4.11 3.14 10.42
C VAL A 164 -5.04 4.20 9.84
N GLY A 165 -6.33 3.91 9.67
CA GLY A 165 -7.30 4.80 9.02
C GLY A 165 -7.34 6.20 9.62
N ALA A 166 -7.40 6.30 10.97
CA ALA A 166 -7.44 7.57 11.69
C ALA A 166 -6.16 8.43 11.48
N LEU A 167 -5.03 7.80 11.15
CA LEU A 167 -3.77 8.47 10.87
C LEU A 167 -3.60 8.86 9.39
N CYS A 168 -4.46 8.36 8.49
CA CYS A 168 -4.22 8.39 7.05
C CYS A 168 -5.43 8.92 6.26
N TYR A 169 -6.48 8.10 6.12
CA TYR A 169 -7.52 8.24 5.10
C TYR A 169 -8.82 8.84 5.64
N VAL A 170 -9.11 8.70 6.92
CA VAL A 170 -10.47 8.98 7.46
C VAL A 170 -10.93 10.41 7.21
N SER A 171 -10.07 11.41 7.38
CA SER A 171 -10.45 12.82 7.23
C SER A 171 -10.81 13.18 5.78
N TYR A 172 -9.89 12.94 4.84
CA TYR A 172 -10.05 13.34 3.44
C TYR A 172 -10.86 12.33 2.61
N GLY A 173 -10.86 11.06 3.03
CA GLY A 173 -11.38 9.95 2.26
C GLY A 173 -12.77 9.49 2.68
N MET A 174 -13.13 9.70 3.95
CA MET A 174 -14.44 9.29 4.48
C MET A 174 -15.24 10.51 4.93
N ILE A 175 -14.76 11.25 5.94
CA ILE A 175 -15.56 12.30 6.60
C ILE A 175 -15.93 13.41 5.62
N ALA A 176 -14.94 14.00 4.94
CA ALA A 176 -15.18 15.10 4.00
C ALA A 176 -16.13 14.70 2.86
N PRO A 177 -15.84 13.67 2.03
CA PRO A 177 -16.69 13.34 0.90
C PRO A 177 -18.05 12.78 1.32
N GLN A 178 -18.15 12.07 2.45
CA GLN A 178 -19.45 11.61 2.95
C GLN A 178 -20.33 12.80 3.39
N ALA A 179 -19.74 13.80 4.04
CA ALA A 179 -20.47 14.98 4.49
C ALA A 179 -20.88 15.91 3.33
N THR A 180 -20.09 15.97 2.25
CA THR A 180 -20.36 16.90 1.13
C THR A 180 -21.04 16.25 -0.07
N PHE A 181 -20.80 14.95 -0.32
CA PHE A 181 -21.28 14.24 -1.51
C PHE A 181 -22.05 12.94 -1.19
N GLY A 182 -22.08 12.50 0.08
CA GLY A 182 -22.78 11.27 0.47
C GLY A 182 -22.09 9.97 0.04
N ALA A 183 -20.84 10.03 -0.40
CA ALA A 183 -20.05 8.89 -0.86
C ALA A 183 -18.62 8.90 -0.28
N PHE A 184 -17.92 7.76 -0.30
CA PHE A 184 -16.51 7.70 0.08
C PHE A 184 -15.61 8.06 -1.09
N ALA A 185 -14.40 8.58 -0.82
CA ALA A 185 -13.47 8.96 -1.88
C ALA A 185 -13.01 7.77 -2.75
N VAL A 186 -13.10 6.53 -2.24
CA VAL A 186 -12.81 5.32 -3.04
C VAL A 186 -13.83 5.10 -4.15
N ASP A 187 -15.06 5.62 -3.99
CA ASP A 187 -16.14 5.56 -4.98
C ASP A 187 -16.11 6.79 -5.91
N MET A 188 -15.16 7.70 -5.70
CA MET A 188 -14.98 8.91 -6.50
C MET A 188 -13.75 8.75 -7.40
N PHE A 189 -13.76 9.44 -8.54
CA PHE A 189 -12.62 9.44 -9.47
C PHE A 189 -12.23 10.86 -9.87
N ASP A 190 -10.93 11.07 -10.07
CA ASP A 190 -10.37 12.31 -10.58
C ASP A 190 -10.21 12.24 -12.11
N ASP A 191 -10.96 13.07 -12.83
CA ASP A 191 -10.90 13.14 -14.30
C ASP A 191 -9.73 14.02 -14.79
N ILE A 192 -8.52 13.70 -14.31
CA ILE A 192 -7.27 14.38 -14.69
C ILE A 192 -7.09 14.38 -16.21
N ASP A 193 -7.53 13.30 -16.86
CA ASP A 193 -7.33 13.10 -18.28
C ASP A 193 -8.23 13.99 -19.14
N ASN A 194 -9.21 14.71 -18.59
CA ASN A 194 -10.00 15.71 -19.31
C ASN A 194 -9.95 17.13 -18.71
N ALA A 195 -9.34 17.32 -17.54
CA ALA A 195 -9.27 18.62 -16.87
C ALA A 195 -8.45 19.67 -17.65
N ASP A 196 -8.95 20.91 -17.67
CA ASP A 196 -8.24 22.11 -18.17
C ASP A 196 -7.41 22.81 -17.08
N LEU A 197 -7.78 22.60 -15.81
CA LEU A 197 -7.06 23.09 -14.64
C LEU A 197 -6.94 21.96 -13.62
N ILE A 198 -5.72 21.71 -13.15
CA ILE A 198 -5.41 20.73 -12.11
C ILE A 198 -4.76 21.46 -10.95
N VAL A 199 -5.37 21.36 -9.78
CA VAL A 199 -4.81 21.86 -8.51
C VAL A 199 -4.34 20.67 -7.69
N VAL A 200 -3.03 20.54 -7.51
CA VAL A 200 -2.43 19.55 -6.61
C VAL A 200 -2.23 20.21 -5.26
N TRP A 201 -3.06 19.86 -4.28
CA TRP A 201 -3.07 20.51 -2.96
C TRP A 201 -2.61 19.55 -1.88
N GLY A 202 -1.45 19.82 -1.27
CA GLY A 202 -0.86 19.02 -0.19
C GLY A 202 -0.44 17.59 -0.56
N ALA A 203 -0.58 17.20 -1.83
CA ALA A 203 -0.19 15.89 -2.35
C ALA A 203 1.11 15.99 -3.17
N ASN A 204 1.83 14.88 -3.30
CA ASN A 204 3.05 14.82 -4.12
C ASN A 204 3.03 13.63 -5.09
N PRO A 205 2.14 13.61 -6.10
CA PRO A 205 2.04 12.55 -7.13
C PRO A 205 3.35 12.07 -7.76
N ALA A 206 4.40 12.89 -7.74
CA ALA A 206 5.73 12.52 -8.22
C ALA A 206 6.45 11.49 -7.34
N THR A 207 6.18 11.48 -6.03
CA THR A 207 6.78 10.57 -5.04
C THR A 207 5.75 9.65 -4.39
N ASP A 208 4.48 10.06 -4.39
CA ASP A 208 3.37 9.25 -3.91
C ASP A 208 3.33 7.95 -4.69
N SER A 209 2.93 6.89 -4.01
CA SER A 209 3.01 5.56 -4.59
C SER A 209 1.63 4.97 -4.85
N PRO A 210 1.36 4.53 -6.09
CA PRO A 210 2.26 4.56 -7.24
C PRO A 210 2.23 5.95 -7.90
N PRO A 211 3.32 6.41 -8.54
CA PRO A 211 3.40 7.75 -9.14
C PRO A 211 2.63 7.87 -10.47
N ARG A 212 1.54 7.10 -10.65
CA ARG A 212 0.71 7.10 -11.86
C ARG A 212 0.04 8.45 -12.10
N LYS A 213 -0.39 9.11 -11.03
CA LYS A 213 -1.04 10.43 -11.12
C LYS A 213 -0.12 11.47 -11.76
N LEU A 214 1.19 11.45 -11.48
CA LEU A 214 2.12 12.37 -12.14
C LEU A 214 2.12 12.19 -13.66
N LYS A 215 2.09 10.94 -14.16
CA LYS A 215 2.03 10.68 -15.61
C LYS A 215 0.76 11.28 -16.22
N ARG A 216 -0.40 11.06 -15.59
CA ARG A 216 -1.69 11.64 -16.03
C ARG A 216 -1.64 13.17 -16.04
N ILE A 217 -1.10 13.78 -14.98
CA ILE A 217 -0.93 15.25 -14.89
C ILE A 217 -0.04 15.79 -16.02
N LYS A 218 1.08 15.13 -16.32
CA LYS A 218 1.97 15.54 -17.42
C LYS A 218 1.31 15.40 -18.79
N ASN A 219 0.52 14.35 -19.00
CA ASN A 219 -0.24 14.19 -20.23
C ASN A 219 -1.29 15.30 -20.40
N ALA A 220 -1.99 15.67 -19.32
CA ALA A 220 -2.92 16.78 -19.33
C ALA A 220 -2.20 18.11 -19.62
N GLN A 221 -1.02 18.36 -19.03
CA GLN A 221 -0.20 19.53 -19.36
C GLN A 221 0.21 19.58 -20.83
N ALA A 222 0.60 18.44 -21.41
CA ALA A 222 0.96 18.36 -22.83
C ALA A 222 -0.22 18.68 -23.77
N ARG A 223 -1.46 18.47 -23.31
CA ARG A 223 -2.68 18.90 -24.01
C ARG A 223 -3.01 20.38 -23.80
N GLY A 224 -2.42 21.03 -22.80
CA GLY A 224 -2.63 22.45 -22.49
C GLY A 224 -3.25 22.72 -21.11
N ALA A 225 -3.51 21.69 -20.30
CA ALA A 225 -4.05 21.87 -18.97
C ALA A 225 -3.08 22.67 -18.08
N ARG A 226 -3.61 23.65 -17.34
CA ARG A 226 -2.84 24.39 -16.34
C ARG A 226 -2.68 23.55 -15.08
N VAL A 227 -1.50 23.60 -14.48
CA VAL A 227 -1.23 22.93 -13.20
C VAL A 227 -0.77 23.95 -12.17
N ILE A 228 -1.39 23.88 -10.99
CA ILE A 228 -1.03 24.65 -9.80
C ILE A 228 -0.71 23.64 -8.69
N VAL A 229 0.35 23.90 -7.94
CA VAL A 229 0.70 23.12 -6.74
C VAL A 229 0.61 24.01 -5.52
N ILE A 230 -0.28 23.67 -4.59
CA ILE A 230 -0.41 24.34 -3.29
C ILE A 230 0.19 23.44 -2.23
N ASP A 231 1.33 23.84 -1.70
CA ASP A 231 2.06 23.04 -0.71
C ASP A 231 3.05 23.95 0.04
N HIS A 232 3.24 23.74 1.34
CA HIS A 232 4.26 24.42 2.14
C HIS A 232 5.69 24.23 1.62
N ARG A 233 5.95 23.14 0.88
CA ARG A 233 7.23 22.84 0.24
C ARG A 233 7.09 22.88 -1.27
N ARG A 234 8.14 23.31 -1.96
CA ARG A 234 8.23 23.15 -3.41
C ARG A 234 8.56 21.70 -3.77
N THR A 235 7.52 20.87 -3.79
CA THR A 235 7.55 19.42 -3.98
C THR A 235 8.12 18.98 -5.33
N GLU A 236 8.47 17.71 -5.43
CA GLU A 236 8.88 17.03 -6.66
C GLU A 236 7.80 17.13 -7.73
N THR A 237 6.52 17.11 -7.38
CA THR A 237 5.43 17.39 -8.32
C THR A 237 5.53 18.78 -8.91
N ALA A 238 5.71 19.82 -8.07
CA ALA A 238 5.88 21.20 -8.56
C ALA A 238 7.11 21.34 -9.47
N ARG A 239 8.23 20.68 -9.12
CA ARG A 239 9.45 20.69 -9.93
C ARG A 239 9.28 19.95 -11.26
N ALA A 240 8.71 18.75 -11.23
CA ALA A 240 8.59 17.86 -12.37
C ALA A 240 7.56 18.33 -13.41
N THR A 241 6.59 19.15 -12.99
CA THR A 241 5.54 19.73 -13.85
C THR A 241 5.86 21.17 -14.26
N GLY A 242 6.82 21.84 -13.61
CA GLY A 242 7.06 23.27 -13.78
C GLY A 242 5.86 24.15 -13.36
N ALA A 243 4.93 23.58 -12.58
CA ALA A 243 3.69 24.24 -12.18
C ALA A 243 3.94 25.52 -11.37
N GLN A 244 2.96 26.43 -11.40
CA GLN A 244 2.91 27.52 -10.45
C GLN A 244 2.82 26.93 -9.04
N TRP A 245 3.77 27.32 -8.18
CA TRP A 245 3.80 26.87 -6.79
C TRP A 245 3.32 27.98 -5.87
N ILE A 246 2.35 27.65 -5.01
CA ILE A 246 1.82 28.52 -3.97
C ILE A 246 2.25 27.94 -2.62
N GLY A 247 3.21 28.62 -1.98
CA GLY A 247 3.74 28.24 -0.67
C GLY A 247 2.79 28.61 0.46
N VAL A 248 1.87 27.73 0.82
CA VAL A 248 0.96 27.94 1.95
C VAL A 248 1.67 27.71 3.28
N ARG A 249 1.35 28.50 4.31
CA ARG A 249 1.86 28.25 5.67
C ARG A 249 1.24 26.94 6.18
N PRO A 250 2.01 26.01 6.77
CA PRO A 250 1.45 24.79 7.35
C PRO A 250 0.27 25.09 8.30
N GLY A 251 -0.87 24.44 8.05
CA GLY A 251 -2.10 24.63 8.81
C GLY A 251 -2.98 25.82 8.37
N ALA A 252 -2.58 26.57 7.34
CA ALA A 252 -3.34 27.71 6.82
C ALA A 252 -4.16 27.39 5.56
N ASP A 253 -4.19 26.13 5.11
CA ASP A 253 -4.94 25.68 3.92
C ASP A 253 -6.42 26.05 3.97
N GLY A 254 -7.05 25.92 5.15
CA GLY A 254 -8.45 26.29 5.35
C GLY A 254 -8.70 27.79 5.14
N ALA A 255 -7.79 28.66 5.57
CA ALA A 255 -7.91 30.10 5.36
C ALA A 255 -7.78 30.46 3.86
N LEU A 256 -6.87 29.79 3.14
CA LEU A 256 -6.74 29.95 1.70
C LEU A 256 -7.99 29.47 0.96
N ALA A 257 -8.51 28.28 1.29
CA ALA A 257 -9.72 27.73 0.68
C ALA A 257 -10.95 28.63 0.91
N LEU A 258 -11.17 29.11 2.14
CA LEU A 258 -12.27 30.02 2.44
C LEU A 258 -12.14 31.37 1.71
N SER A 259 -10.92 31.88 1.57
CA SER A 259 -10.67 33.11 0.81
C SER A 259 -10.95 32.93 -0.68
N MET A 260 -10.57 31.78 -1.25
CA MET A 260 -10.90 31.44 -2.63
C MET A 260 -12.41 31.35 -2.84
N ILE A 261 -13.13 30.67 -1.93
CA ILE A 261 -14.60 30.58 -1.97
C ILE A 261 -15.23 31.98 -1.91
N HIS A 262 -14.75 32.85 -1.01
CA HIS A 262 -15.26 34.21 -0.90
C HIS A 262 -15.15 34.99 -2.23
N VAL A 263 -13.97 34.97 -2.86
CA VAL A 263 -13.75 35.64 -4.15
C VAL A 263 -14.64 35.04 -5.25
N LEU A 264 -14.74 33.70 -5.33
CA LEU A 264 -15.60 33.05 -6.33
C LEU A 264 -17.07 33.45 -6.21
N ILE A 265 -17.56 33.65 -4.98
CA ILE A 265 -18.94 34.08 -4.74
C ILE A 265 -19.11 35.58 -5.01
N ASP A 266 -18.23 36.42 -4.48
CA ASP A 266 -18.31 37.88 -4.56
C ASP A 266 -18.18 38.39 -6.01
N GLU A 267 -17.29 37.76 -6.79
CA GLU A 267 -17.08 38.08 -8.21
C GLU A 267 -18.00 37.28 -9.15
N GLU A 268 -18.96 36.51 -8.62
CA GLU A 268 -19.94 35.74 -9.38
C GLU A 268 -19.32 34.70 -10.36
N LEU A 269 -18.20 34.07 -9.97
CA LEU A 269 -17.44 33.11 -10.80
C LEU A 269 -17.85 31.65 -10.59
N ILE A 270 -18.85 31.37 -9.75
CA ILE A 270 -19.36 30.02 -9.51
C ILE A 270 -20.26 29.53 -10.66
N ASP A 271 -20.34 28.21 -10.83
CA ASP A 271 -21.37 27.59 -11.66
C ASP A 271 -22.73 27.66 -10.94
N ARG A 272 -23.48 28.72 -11.24
CA ARG A 272 -24.79 28.98 -10.61
C ARG A 272 -25.81 27.88 -10.93
N ASP A 273 -25.83 27.41 -12.17
CA ASP A 273 -26.77 26.37 -12.60
C ASP A 273 -26.56 25.07 -11.84
N PHE A 274 -25.31 24.70 -11.56
CA PHE A 274 -25.00 23.54 -10.74
C PHE A 274 -25.47 23.74 -9.29
N VAL A 275 -25.08 24.85 -8.66
CA VAL A 275 -25.37 25.14 -7.24
C VAL A 275 -26.86 25.27 -6.94
N GLU A 276 -27.66 25.77 -7.87
CA GLU A 276 -29.10 25.93 -7.66
C GLU A 276 -29.89 24.61 -7.82
N ARG A 277 -29.31 23.60 -8.49
CA ARG A 277 -30.02 22.37 -8.86
C ARG A 277 -29.59 21.13 -8.07
N TRP A 278 -28.43 21.16 -7.43
CA TRP A 278 -27.81 20.04 -6.72
C TRP A 278 -27.32 20.47 -5.35
#